data_AF-A0A8T5EGM0-F1
#
_entry.id   AF-A0A8T5EGM0-F1
#
_cell.length_a   1.000
_cell.length_b   1.000
_cell.length_c   1.000
_cell.angle_alpha   90.00
_cell.angle_beta   90.00
_cell.angle_gamma   90.00
#
_symmetry.space_group_name_H-M   'P 1'
#
loop_
_entity.id
_entity.type
_entity.pdbx_description
1 polymer ?
#
loop_
_entity_poly.entity_id
_entity_poly.type
_entity_poly.pdbx_seq_one_letter_code
_entity_poly.pdbx_strand_id
1 'polypeptide(L)'
;MLIAFSLDFILHIIFAANGWDLAFQIVAVEIAIIVHFFGPLALLCGGPIGIGTQKQVMKYGFIIGCVLTMGYWWAVNGMVFDWWIIATPTLC
;
A
#
# COMPACT_ATOMS: atom_id res chain seq x y z
N MET A 1 -6.19 -11.85 0.47
CA MET A 1 -5.57 -10.52 0.24
C MET A 1 -5.44 -9.72 1.53
N LEU A 2 -6.51 -9.49 2.30
CA LEU A 2 -6.41 -8.83 3.62
C LEU A 2 -5.46 -9.53 4.60
N ILE A 3 -5.47 -10.86 4.67
CA ILE A 3 -4.57 -11.61 5.56
C ILE A 3 -3.10 -11.42 5.19
N ALA A 4 -2.78 -11.47 3.88
CA ALA A 4 -1.42 -11.23 3.38
C ALA A 4 -0.97 -9.80 3.69
N PHE A 5 -1.83 -8.82 3.40
CA PHE A 5 -1.58 -7.42 3.73
C PHE A 5 -1.33 -7.20 5.23
N SER A 6 -2.16 -7.79 6.10
CA SER A 6 -1.98 -7.66 7.55
C SER A 6 -0.68 -8.31 8.03
N LEU A 7 -0.30 -9.46 7.46
CA LEU A 7 0.97 -10.11 7.76
C LEU A 7 2.16 -9.25 7.33
N ASP A 8 2.14 -8.75 6.09
CA ASP A 8 3.19 -7.89 5.56
C ASP A 8 3.31 -6.59 6.36
N PHE A 9 2.19 -5.99 6.75
CA PHE A 9 2.20 -4.78 7.57
C PHE A 9 2.83 -5.00 8.95
N ILE A 10 2.56 -6.15 9.57
CA ILE A 10 3.22 -6.53 10.84
C ILE A 10 4.72 -6.78 10.60
N LEU A 11 5.08 -7.49 9.54
CA LEU A 11 6.48 -7.75 9.19
C LEU A 11 7.24 -6.44 8.94
N HIS A 12 6.61 -5.48 8.28
CA HIS A 12 7.17 -4.15 8.01
C HIS A 12 7.53 -3.42 9.31
N ILE A 13 6.64 -3.44 10.32
CA ILE A 13 6.92 -2.85 11.63
C ILE A 13 8.05 -3.59 12.35
N ILE A 14 8.05 -4.93 12.31
CA ILE A 14 9.08 -5.74 12.99
C ILE A 14 10.46 -5.54 12.35
N PHE A 15 10.54 -5.46 11.02
CA PHE A 15 11.80 -5.24 10.31
C PHE A 15 12.34 -3.84 10.52
N ALA A 16 11.47 -2.83 10.57
CA ALA A 16 11.85 -1.47 10.95
C ALA A 16 12.42 -1.44 12.39
N ALA A 17 11.76 -2.13 13.33
CA ALA A 17 12.18 -2.15 14.73
C ALA A 17 13.54 -2.86 14.95
N ASN A 18 13.90 -3.82 14.09
CA ASN A 18 15.16 -4.56 14.17
C ASN A 18 16.28 -3.98 13.28
N GLY A 19 16.03 -2.89 12.54
CA GLY A 19 17.01 -2.28 11.64
C GLY A 19 17.35 -3.15 10.41
N TRP A 20 16.43 -4.01 9.98
CA TRP A 20 16.63 -4.88 8.82
C TRP A 20 16.18 -4.18 7.53
N ASP A 21 16.92 -3.15 7.12
CA ASP A 21 16.53 -2.22 6.05
C ASP A 21 16.18 -2.89 4.72
N LEU A 22 16.92 -3.93 4.33
CA LEU A 22 16.68 -4.63 3.06
C LEU A 22 15.39 -5.45 3.08
N ALA A 23 15.12 -6.17 4.17
CA ALA A 23 13.90 -6.95 4.35
C ALA A 23 12.68 -6.01 4.49
N PHE A 24 12.86 -4.89 5.19
CA PHE A 24 11.89 -3.82 5.30
C PHE A 24 11.50 -3.26 3.92
N GLN A 25 12.48 -2.93 3.08
CA GLN A 25 12.24 -2.40 1.73
C GLN A 25 11.50 -3.41 0.84
N ILE A 26 11.86 -4.70 0.90
CA ILE A 26 11.18 -5.76 0.14
C ILE A 26 9.70 -5.84 0.51
N VAL A 27 9.41 -5.94 1.81
CA VAL A 27 8.02 -6.00 2.30
C VAL A 27 7.27 -4.72 1.97
N ALA A 28 7.92 -3.57 2.08
CA ALA A 28 7.32 -2.28 1.75
C ALA A 28 6.93 -2.19 0.26
N VAL A 29 7.77 -2.72 -0.64
CA VAL A 29 7.45 -2.83 -2.08
C VAL A 29 6.30 -3.80 -2.33
N GLU A 30 6.28 -4.95 -1.65
CA GLU A 30 5.20 -5.94 -1.78
C GLU A 30 3.85 -5.36 -1.35
N ILE A 31 3.83 -4.68 -0.21
CA ILE A 31 2.65 -3.94 0.25
C ILE A 31 2.24 -2.86 -0.78
N ALA A 32 3.20 -2.11 -1.32
CA ALA A 32 2.91 -1.08 -2.32
C ALA A 32 2.26 -1.67 -3.58
N ILE A 33 2.73 -2.82 -4.05
CA ILE A 33 2.12 -3.57 -5.16
C ILE A 33 0.71 -4.02 -4.77
N ILE A 34 0.54 -4.67 -3.62
CA ILE A 34 -0.77 -5.16 -3.16
C ILE A 34 -1.79 -4.01 -3.11
N VAL A 35 -1.37 -2.83 -2.69
CA VAL A 35 -2.26 -1.68 -2.50
C VAL A 35 -2.56 -0.93 -3.79
N HIS A 36 -1.59 -0.69 -4.66
CA HIS A 36 -1.84 -0.07 -5.98
C HIS A 36 -2.69 -0.98 -6.88
N PHE A 37 -2.42 -2.29 -6.81
CA PHE A 37 -3.14 -3.28 -7.59
C PHE A 37 -4.36 -3.84 -6.84
N PHE A 38 -4.69 -3.37 -5.63
CA PHE A 38 -5.82 -3.90 -4.84
C PHE A 38 -7.15 -3.79 -5.59
N GLY A 39 -7.45 -2.63 -6.16
CA GLY A 39 -8.69 -2.41 -6.91
C GLY A 39 -8.80 -3.33 -8.14
N PRO A 40 -7.81 -3.35 -9.04
CA PRO A 40 -7.76 -4.27 -10.17
C PRO A 40 -7.78 -5.75 -9.77
N LEU A 41 -7.01 -6.16 -8.76
CA LEU A 41 -6.95 -7.56 -8.28
C LEU A 41 -8.25 -7.98 -7.61
N ALA A 42 -8.89 -7.09 -6.83
CA ALA A 42 -10.19 -7.35 -6.23
C ALA A 42 -11.28 -7.54 -7.29
N LEU A 43 -11.21 -6.79 -8.40
CA LEU A 43 -12.10 -6.98 -9.55
C LEU A 43 -11.84 -8.29 -10.30
N LEU A 44 -10.57 -8.64 -10.50
CA LEU A 44 -10.18 -9.90 -11.17
C LEU A 44 -10.53 -11.15 -10.35
N CYS A 45 -10.36 -11.10 -9.02
CA CYS A 45 -10.63 -12.24 -8.14
C CYS A 45 -12.08 -12.30 -7.62
N GLY A 46 -12.83 -11.19 -7.66
CA GLY A 46 -14.16 -11.07 -7.06
C GLY A 46 -15.33 -11.56 -7.92
N GLY A 47 -15.11 -11.88 -9.20
CA GLY A 47 -16.17 -12.28 -10.13
C GLY A 47 -17.02 -11.10 -10.62
N PRO A 48 -18.15 -11.34 -11.32
CA PRO A 48 -18.97 -10.27 -11.88
C PRO A 48 -19.64 -9.45 -10.78
N ILE A 49 -19.16 -8.22 -10.60
CA ILE A 49 -19.68 -7.26 -9.63
C ILE A 49 -20.45 -6.16 -10.37
N GLY A 50 -21.56 -5.69 -9.79
CA GLY A 50 -22.29 -4.55 -10.36
C GLY A 50 -21.42 -3.30 -10.45
N ILE A 51 -21.63 -2.48 -11.50
CA ILE A 51 -20.81 -1.29 -11.81
C ILE A 51 -20.70 -0.32 -10.60
N GLY A 52 -21.76 -0.22 -9.78
CA GLY A 52 -21.76 0.60 -8.56
C GLY A 52 -20.76 0.09 -7.50
N THR A 53 -20.75 -1.22 -7.25
CA THR A 53 -19.85 -1.86 -6.29
C THR A 53 -18.41 -1.80 -6.76
N GLN A 54 -18.16 -2.00 -8.06
CA GLN A 54 -16.85 -1.83 -8.67
C GLN A 54 -16.27 -0.42 -8.44
N LYS A 55 -17.07 0.63 -8.70
CA LYS A 55 -16.64 2.02 -8.47
C LYS A 55 -16.33 2.30 -7.00
N GLN A 56 -17.10 1.73 -6.07
CA GLN A 56 -16.81 1.87 -4.64
C GLN A 56 -15.51 1.18 -4.25
N VAL A 57 -15.29 -0.07 -4.66
CA VAL A 57 -14.05 -0.81 -4.37
C VAL A 57 -12.83 -0.08 -4.92
N MET A 58 -12.90 0.44 -6.15
CA MET A 58 -11.81 1.24 -6.71
C MET A 58 -11.59 2.55 -5.95
N LYS A 59 -12.66 3.28 -5.57
CA LYS A 59 -12.54 4.53 -4.83
C LYS A 59 -11.89 4.34 -3.46
N TYR A 60 -12.32 3.32 -2.71
CA TYR A 60 -11.73 3.02 -1.40
C TYR A 60 -10.30 2.47 -1.53
N GLY A 61 -10.05 1.61 -2.52
CA GLY A 61 -8.70 1.12 -2.83
C GLY A 61 -7.73 2.27 -3.14
N PHE A 62 -8.17 3.25 -3.93
CA PHE A 62 -7.37 4.43 -4.27
C PHE A 62 -7.05 5.29 -3.04
N ILE A 63 -8.04 5.59 -2.19
CA ILE A 63 -7.82 6.39 -0.97
C ILE A 63 -6.81 5.69 -0.04
N ILE A 64 -6.99 4.39 0.19
CA ILE A 64 -6.06 3.60 1.01
C ILE A 64 -4.67 3.61 0.38
N GLY A 65 -4.58 3.48 -0.95
CA GLY A 65 -3.32 3.52 -1.68
C GLY A 65 -2.57 4.84 -1.62
N CYS A 66 -3.27 5.97 -1.67
CA CYS A 66 -2.66 7.27 -1.47
C CYS A 66 -2.00 7.38 -0.08
N VAL A 67 -2.74 7.02 0.98
CA VAL A 67 -2.22 7.09 2.36
C VAL A 67 -1.01 6.19 2.54
N LEU A 68 -1.07 4.98 1.97
CA LEU A 68 0.01 4.02 2.11
C LEU A 68 1.27 4.42 1.33
N THR A 69 1.10 5.03 0.17
CA THR A 69 2.21 5.55 -0.65
C THR A 69 2.95 6.66 0.07
N MET A 70 2.22 7.57 0.74
CA MET A 70 2.86 8.56 1.62
C MET A 70 3.65 7.89 2.75
N GLY A 71 3.06 6.86 3.39
CA GLY A 71 3.70 6.08 4.44
C GLY A 71 4.98 5.40 3.95
N TYR A 72 4.97 4.82 2.75
CA TYR A 72 6.12 4.18 2.12
C TYR A 72 7.27 5.18 1.90
N TRP A 73 6.99 6.32 1.27
CA TRP A 73 8.02 7.31 0.98
C TRP A 73 8.56 7.97 2.25
N TRP A 74 7.74 8.12 3.28
CA TRP A 74 8.18 8.52 4.61
C TRP A 74 9.11 7.51 5.26
N ALA A 75 8.77 6.23 5.18
CA ALA A 75 9.59 5.12 5.64
C ALA A 75 10.96 5.10 4.92
N VAL A 76 10.97 5.23 3.59
CA VAL A 76 12.19 5.25 2.76
C VAL A 76 13.02 6.51 3.02
N ASN A 77 12.40 7.65 3.33
CA ASN A 77 13.08 8.89 3.67
C ASN A 77 13.66 8.90 5.11
N GLY A 78 13.95 7.73 5.68
CA GLY A 78 14.50 7.61 7.03
C GLY A 78 13.55 8.12 8.12
N MET A 79 12.23 8.01 7.90
CA MET A 79 11.20 8.53 8.80
C MET A 79 11.23 10.06 8.97
N VAL A 80 11.88 10.79 8.05
CA VAL A 80 11.89 12.25 8.00
C VAL A 80 10.76 12.74 7.10
N PHE A 81 9.99 13.69 7.62
CA PHE A 81 8.88 14.26 6.88
C PHE A 81 9.37 15.36 5.94
N ASP A 82 9.12 15.20 4.65
CA ASP A 82 9.42 16.17 3.60
C ASP A 82 8.18 16.46 2.74
N TRP A 83 8.11 17.66 2.18
CA TRP A 83 6.94 18.08 1.39
C TRP A 83 6.69 17.28 0.11
N TRP A 84 7.74 16.71 -0.48
CA TRP A 84 7.58 15.88 -1.67
C TRP A 84 6.80 14.58 -1.37
N ILE A 85 6.83 14.08 -0.12
CA ILE A 85 6.10 12.87 0.32
C ILE A 85 4.58 13.07 0.17
N ILE A 86 4.07 14.27 0.46
CA ILE A 86 2.63 14.58 0.30
C ILE A 86 2.23 14.64 -1.18
N ALA A 87 3.18 14.96 -2.08
CA ALA A 87 2.94 15.00 -3.51
C ALA A 87 2.97 13.60 -4.17
N THR A 88 3.56 12.60 -3.52
CA THR A 88 3.67 11.23 -4.05
C THR A 88 2.35 10.53 -4.45
N PRO A 89 1.18 10.79 -3.85
CA PRO A 89 -0.08 10.20 -4.30
C PRO A 89 -0.55 10.71 -5.65
N THR A 90 0.02 11.79 -6.17
CA THR A 90 -0.26 12.23 -7.56
C THR A 90 0.33 11.28 -8.60
N LEU A 91 1.19 10.34 -8.18
CA LEU A 91 1.79 9.30 -9.03
C LEU A 91 1.00 7.97 -8.99
N CYS A 92 -0.05 7.86 -8.19
CA CYS A 92 -0.96 6.72 -8.10
C CYS A 92 -2.08 6.81 -9.16
#